data_AF-A0A954EZZ4-F1
#
_entry.id   AF-A0A954EZZ4-F1
#
_cell.length_a   1.000
_cell.length_b   1.000
_cell.length_c   1.000
_cell.angle_alpha   90.00
_cell.angle_beta   90.00
_cell.angle_gamma   90.00
#
_symmetry.space_group_name_H-M   'P 1'
#
loop_
_entity.id
_entity.type
_entity.pdbx_description
1 polymer ?
#
loop_
_entity_poly.entity_id
_entity_poly.type
_entity_poly.pdbx_seq_one_letter_code
_entity_poly.pdbx_strand_id
1 'polypeptide(L)'
;MFVLPRDPYPPPHPVAVKKAVSEPAESDNDSGSVYDLQSAPGVRPEVSDPDSPLDEIFPAPPAPEPPRPKPKQPAVDEDGKPTRRLTRAQRRREQERKERERAEAKAVAEQLARGPSLRQRVSAQTTSRIHKSWSAFVGFWTPFRATVALFLLIVSLTAVWGIRQNLLARAVRTVKEQTDPAMAAVEDNNWIEARRQFSPIVRALDRLDRQETEAQNLRLYYWEARALTRLSRESLFDLIETAHKTLDDGDADDWEDTFRSRYRRTWLVIEGALTAADRKIEDRTIRTYEMVIPWSPANSGQKVTLSAPFPILKKILEKGDTQNFIFAGELASCELAEDGSGWKVSFNEESGFLWSHFETWESLGFAEDPEVVDPEIRETLDRQARLYGIEP
;
A
#
# COMPACT_ATOMS: atom_id res chain seq x y z
N MET A 1 10.59 -5.38 -15.09
CA MET A 1 9.45 -4.45 -15.07
C MET A 1 9.55 -3.62 -16.34
N PHE A 2 8.46 -3.43 -17.06
CA PHE A 2 8.46 -2.87 -18.42
C PHE A 2 7.64 -1.57 -18.45
N VAL A 3 8.19 -0.54 -19.08
CA VAL A 3 7.43 0.62 -19.55
C VAL A 3 6.58 0.12 -20.72
N LEU A 4 5.25 0.24 -20.61
CA LEU A 4 4.37 -0.12 -21.72
C LEU A 4 4.67 0.83 -22.90
N PRO A 5 4.88 0.31 -24.13
CA PRO A 5 5.06 1.17 -25.30
C PRO A 5 3.83 2.09 -25.43
N ARG A 6 4.08 3.40 -25.42
CA ARG A 6 3.07 4.42 -25.67
C ARG A 6 2.75 4.44 -27.16
N ASP A 7 1.93 3.50 -27.62
CA ASP A 7 1.40 3.59 -28.97
C ASP A 7 0.19 4.54 -29.01
N PRO A 8 0.12 5.46 -29.99
CA PRO A 8 -0.94 6.44 -30.10
C PRO A 8 -2.13 5.78 -30.78
N TYR A 9 -3.12 5.31 -30.02
CA TYR A 9 -4.42 5.08 -30.63
C TYR A 9 -5.03 6.45 -30.96
N PRO A 10 -5.22 6.81 -32.25
CA PRO A 10 -6.02 7.97 -32.57
C PRO A 10 -7.46 7.73 -32.07
N PRO A 11 -8.18 8.78 -31.63
CA PRO A 11 -9.56 8.65 -31.21
C PRO A 11 -10.40 8.02 -32.34
N PRO A 12 -11.43 7.22 -32.02
CA PRO A 12 -12.26 6.58 -33.03
C PRO A 12 -12.93 7.65 -33.90
N HIS A 13 -12.52 7.72 -35.18
CA HIS A 13 -13.20 8.54 -36.17
C HIS A 13 -14.64 8.04 -36.33
N PRO A 14 -15.64 8.95 -36.45
CA PRO A 14 -16.99 8.57 -36.78
C PRO A 14 -17.01 7.91 -38.18
N VAL A 15 -17.61 6.72 -38.25
CA VAL A 15 -17.79 5.94 -39.48
C VAL A 15 -18.60 6.74 -40.48
N ALA A 16 -17.93 7.35 -41.46
CA ALA A 16 -18.54 7.87 -42.67
C ALA A 16 -18.46 6.82 -43.77
N VAL A 17 -19.62 6.29 -44.14
CA VAL A 17 -19.82 5.45 -45.33
C VAL A 17 -19.55 6.28 -46.59
N LYS A 18 -18.59 5.87 -47.45
CA LYS A 18 -18.76 5.82 -48.92
C LYS A 18 -17.50 5.37 -49.70
N LYS A 19 -17.76 4.37 -50.56
CA LYS A 19 -17.30 4.12 -51.94
C LYS A 19 -15.81 3.88 -52.26
N ALA A 20 -15.64 2.74 -52.91
CA ALA A 20 -14.47 2.24 -53.63
C ALA A 20 -13.93 3.19 -54.71
N VAL A 21 -12.59 3.23 -54.83
CA VAL A 21 -11.83 3.33 -56.10
C VAL A 21 -10.51 2.55 -55.94
N SER A 22 -10.11 1.96 -57.05
CA SER A 22 -9.09 0.98 -57.41
C SER A 22 -7.60 1.44 -57.45
N GLU A 23 -6.70 0.55 -56.98
CA GLU A 23 -5.46 0.05 -57.62
C GLU A 23 -4.24 0.99 -57.94
N PRO A 24 -3.03 0.47 -58.32
CA PRO A 24 -1.83 0.50 -57.47
C PRO A 24 -0.58 1.15 -58.11
N ALA A 25 0.53 1.26 -57.37
CA ALA A 25 1.89 1.35 -57.93
C ALA A 25 2.98 1.03 -56.88
N GLU A 26 3.59 -0.14 -57.04
CA GLU A 26 5.03 -0.43 -57.11
C GLU A 26 6.00 0.77 -57.02
N SER A 27 6.99 0.71 -56.13
CA SER A 27 8.39 1.04 -56.47
C SER A 27 9.36 0.52 -55.42
N ASP A 28 10.23 -0.36 -55.88
CA ASP A 28 11.50 -0.72 -55.27
C ASP A 28 12.33 0.50 -54.88
N ASN A 29 13.04 0.43 -53.75
CA ASN A 29 14.39 0.96 -53.73
C ASN A 29 15.28 0.24 -52.71
N ASP A 30 16.14 -0.57 -53.31
CA ASP A 30 17.42 -1.09 -52.87
C ASP A 30 18.39 0.03 -52.45
N SER A 31 19.29 -0.23 -51.50
CA SER A 31 20.70 0.25 -51.43
C SER A 31 21.25 0.32 -49.99
N GLY A 32 21.99 -0.74 -49.63
CA GLY A 32 23.35 -0.75 -49.05
C GLY A 32 23.85 0.26 -48.00
N SER A 33 24.41 -0.27 -46.90
CA SER A 33 25.82 -0.11 -46.49
C SER A 33 26.05 -0.95 -45.22
N VAL A 34 26.72 -2.12 -45.26
CA VAL A 34 28.18 -2.30 -45.09
C VAL A 34 28.81 -1.28 -44.14
N TYR A 35 28.97 -1.65 -42.86
CA TYR A 35 30.02 -1.10 -42.02
C TYR A 35 30.93 -2.23 -41.55
N ASP A 36 32.20 -1.96 -41.84
CA ASP A 36 33.37 -2.81 -41.73
C ASP A 36 33.89 -2.83 -40.29
N LEU A 37 34.60 -3.91 -39.98
CA LEU A 37 35.33 -4.12 -38.74
C LEU A 37 36.48 -3.12 -38.60
N GLN A 38 36.62 -2.50 -37.42
CA GLN A 38 37.94 -2.11 -36.92
C GLN A 38 38.12 -2.55 -35.47
N SER A 39 38.95 -3.58 -35.33
CA SER A 39 39.60 -4.01 -34.11
C SER A 39 40.68 -2.99 -33.70
N ALA A 40 40.73 -2.62 -32.42
CA ALA A 40 41.85 -1.91 -31.81
C ALA A 40 42.40 -2.73 -30.64
N PRO A 41 43.73 -2.99 -30.57
CA PRO A 41 44.39 -3.67 -29.46
C PRO A 41 45.19 -2.70 -28.56
N GLY A 42 45.41 -3.11 -27.30
CA GLY A 42 46.32 -2.47 -26.34
C GLY A 42 45.63 -1.38 -25.51
N VAL A 43 45.79 -1.28 -24.19
CA VAL A 43 47.05 -1.27 -23.43
C VAL A 43 46.74 -1.63 -21.96
N ARG A 44 47.54 -2.53 -21.38
CA ARG A 44 47.66 -2.73 -19.92
C ARG A 44 48.60 -1.64 -19.35
N PRO A 45 48.25 -0.97 -18.25
CA PRO A 45 49.22 -0.45 -17.32
C PRO A 45 49.38 -1.41 -16.13
N GLU A 46 50.57 -1.99 -16.09
CA GLU A 46 51.21 -2.60 -14.94
C GLU A 46 51.51 -1.48 -13.93
N VAL A 47 50.84 -1.50 -12.78
CA VAL A 47 51.19 -0.64 -11.63
C VAL A 47 51.76 -1.56 -10.56
N SER A 48 53.07 -1.48 -10.44
CA SER A 48 53.86 -2.03 -9.35
C SER A 48 53.86 -1.02 -8.21
N ASP A 49 53.23 -1.35 -7.08
CA ASP A 49 53.45 -0.66 -5.81
C ASP A 49 54.24 -1.61 -4.88
N PRO A 50 55.51 -1.31 -4.60
CA PRO A 50 56.27 -1.91 -3.53
C PRO A 50 56.30 -0.94 -2.35
N ASP A 51 55.46 -1.15 -1.33
CA ASP A 51 55.73 -0.70 0.04
C ASP A 51 54.75 -1.34 1.02
N SER A 52 55.10 -2.55 1.46
CA SER A 52 54.54 -3.19 2.65
C SER A 52 55.38 -2.85 3.87
N PRO A 53 54.80 -2.23 4.92
CA PRO A 53 55.32 -2.35 6.26
C PRO A 53 54.55 -3.43 7.04
N LEU A 54 55.25 -4.55 7.24
CA LEU A 54 55.47 -5.26 8.51
C LEU A 54 54.27 -5.49 9.47
N ASP A 55 53.90 -6.76 9.57
CA ASP A 55 53.73 -7.55 10.81
C ASP A 55 52.95 -6.91 11.98
N GLU A 56 51.61 -6.95 11.88
CA GLU A 56 50.74 -7.00 13.07
C GLU A 56 50.38 -8.45 13.39
N ILE A 57 50.99 -8.93 14.48
CA ILE A 57 50.78 -10.24 15.09
C ILE A 57 49.36 -10.28 15.67
N PHE A 58 48.42 -10.91 14.93
CA PHE A 58 47.11 -11.25 15.47
C PHE A 58 47.22 -12.47 16.40
N PRO A 59 46.77 -12.38 17.67
CA PRO A 59 46.68 -13.55 18.53
C PRO A 59 45.63 -14.53 17.98
N ALA A 60 45.98 -15.82 17.99
CA ALA A 60 45.11 -16.90 17.55
C ALA A 60 43.74 -16.87 18.25
N PRO A 61 42.63 -17.08 17.51
CA PRO A 61 41.29 -17.12 18.11
C PRO A 61 41.17 -18.30 19.09
N PRO A 62 40.52 -18.11 20.25
CA PRO A 62 40.29 -19.17 21.21
C PRO A 62 39.40 -20.27 20.62
N ALA A 63 39.69 -21.51 21.00
CA ALA A 63 39.00 -22.71 20.51
C ALA A 63 37.48 -22.64 20.74
N PRO A 64 36.66 -23.14 19.79
CA PRO A 64 35.21 -23.10 19.88
C PRO A 64 34.70 -23.93 21.07
N GLU A 65 33.88 -23.30 21.92
CA GLU A 65 33.20 -23.99 23.02
C GLU A 65 32.22 -25.07 22.49
N PRO A 66 32.10 -26.21 23.18
CA PRO A 66 31.17 -27.27 22.80
C PRO A 66 29.70 -26.79 22.87
N PRO A 67 28.86 -27.19 21.90
CA PRO A 67 27.49 -26.69 21.79
C PRO A 67 26.64 -27.10 23.00
N ARG A 68 26.10 -26.12 23.73
CA ARG A 68 25.13 -26.35 24.80
C ARG A 68 23.82 -26.89 24.22
N PRO A 69 23.17 -27.89 24.86
CA PRO A 69 21.90 -28.45 24.41
C PRO A 69 20.80 -27.38 24.45
N LYS A 70 20.19 -27.10 23.29
CA LYS A 70 19.12 -26.11 23.15
C LYS A 70 17.85 -26.59 23.88
N PRO A 71 17.21 -25.75 24.71
CA PRO A 71 15.91 -26.05 25.33
C PRO A 71 14.84 -26.27 24.25
N LYS A 72 14.06 -27.36 24.37
CA LYS A 72 12.91 -27.64 23.49
C LYS A 72 11.90 -26.49 23.59
N GLN A 73 11.82 -25.67 22.55
CA GLN A 73 10.80 -24.62 22.45
C GLN A 73 9.42 -25.29 22.26
N PRO A 74 8.39 -24.86 23.02
CA PRO A 74 7.02 -25.34 22.83
C PRO A 74 6.51 -24.91 21.45
N ALA A 75 5.79 -25.79 20.76
CA ALA A 75 5.18 -25.48 19.48
C ALA A 75 4.18 -24.32 19.65
N VAL A 76 4.41 -23.26 18.89
CA VAL A 76 3.58 -22.05 18.83
C VAL A 76 2.86 -22.09 17.48
N ASP A 77 1.58 -21.73 17.43
CA ASP A 77 0.84 -21.62 16.17
C ASP A 77 1.29 -20.38 15.36
N GLU A 78 0.82 -20.28 14.12
CA GLU A 78 1.18 -19.19 13.18
C GLU A 78 0.86 -17.78 13.72
N ASP A 79 0.03 -17.66 14.76
CA ASP A 79 -0.32 -16.39 15.42
C ASP A 79 0.54 -16.08 16.65
N GLY A 80 1.59 -16.86 16.93
CA GLY A 80 2.45 -16.65 18.09
C GLY A 80 1.80 -17.07 19.42
N LYS A 81 0.70 -17.84 19.40
CA LYS A 81 0.01 -18.29 20.60
C LYS A 81 0.34 -19.75 20.92
N PRO A 82 0.45 -20.13 22.21
CA PRO A 82 0.68 -21.51 22.59
C PRO A 82 -0.53 -22.35 22.16
N THR A 83 -0.33 -23.28 21.24
CA THR A 83 -1.40 -24.13 20.69
C THR A 83 -1.84 -25.13 21.76
N ARG A 84 -2.73 -24.69 22.64
CA ARG A 84 -3.35 -25.56 23.64
C ARG A 84 -4.28 -26.49 22.88
N ARG A 85 -3.84 -27.73 22.60
CA ARG A 85 -4.67 -28.77 21.99
C ARG A 85 -5.93 -28.96 22.83
N LEU A 86 -7.02 -28.29 22.44
CA LEU A 86 -8.32 -28.43 23.07
C LEU A 86 -8.76 -29.89 22.90
N THR A 87 -9.06 -30.53 24.03
CA THR A 87 -9.56 -31.92 24.04
C THR A 87 -10.88 -31.99 23.27
N ARG A 88 -11.20 -33.16 22.67
CA ARG A 88 -12.46 -33.38 21.93
C ARG A 88 -13.71 -32.91 22.70
N ALA A 89 -13.69 -33.02 24.04
CA ALA A 89 -14.76 -32.54 24.91
C ALA A 89 -14.92 -31.01 24.92
N GLN A 90 -13.83 -30.25 24.82
CA GLN A 90 -13.88 -28.79 24.80
C GLN A 90 -14.40 -28.24 23.45
N ARG A 91 -14.01 -28.87 22.34
CA ARG A 91 -14.53 -28.50 21.00
C ARG A 91 -16.05 -28.67 20.93
N ARG A 92 -16.60 -29.75 21.54
CA ARG A 92 -18.04 -30.00 21.59
C ARG A 92 -18.81 -28.92 22.39
N ARG A 93 -18.27 -28.49 23.54
CA ARG A 93 -18.89 -27.41 24.35
C ARG A 93 -18.88 -26.05 23.65
N GLU A 94 -17.83 -25.77 22.88
CA GLU A 94 -17.74 -24.50 22.13
C GLU A 94 -18.72 -24.48 20.95
N GLN A 95 -18.92 -25.61 20.27
CA GLN A 95 -19.97 -25.76 19.24
C GLN A 95 -21.37 -25.59 19.83
N GLU A 96 -21.68 -26.25 20.95
CA GLU A 96 -22.99 -26.11 21.62
C GLU A 96 -23.27 -24.65 22.05
N ARG A 97 -22.23 -23.92 22.47
CA ARG A 97 -22.37 -22.49 22.82
C ARG A 97 -22.63 -21.63 21.59
N LYS A 98 -21.91 -21.84 20.48
CA LYS A 98 -22.12 -21.10 19.23
C LYS A 98 -23.50 -21.37 18.62
N GLU A 99 -24.03 -22.59 18.77
CA GLU A 99 -25.39 -22.93 18.34
C GLU A 99 -26.47 -22.23 19.18
N ARG A 100 -26.28 -22.13 20.50
CA ARG A 100 -27.18 -21.36 21.38
C ARG A 100 -27.18 -19.86 21.06
N GLU A 101 -26.00 -19.28 20.86
CA GLU A 101 -25.87 -17.86 20.50
C GLU A 101 -26.53 -17.57 19.13
N ARG A 102 -26.41 -18.48 18.15
CA ARG A 102 -27.12 -18.37 16.86
C ARG A 102 -28.64 -18.53 17.00
N ALA A 103 -29.11 -19.43 17.86
CA ALA A 103 -30.53 -19.62 18.11
C ALA A 103 -31.16 -18.39 18.81
N GLU A 104 -30.46 -17.81 19.78
CA GLU A 104 -30.89 -16.57 20.45
C GLU A 104 -30.89 -15.38 19.48
N ALA A 105 -29.85 -15.22 18.66
CA ALA A 105 -29.80 -14.16 17.66
C ALA A 105 -30.95 -14.28 16.63
N LYS A 106 -31.30 -15.50 16.22
CA LYS A 106 -32.42 -15.75 15.30
C LYS A 106 -33.77 -15.44 15.95
N ALA A 107 -33.95 -15.78 17.23
CA ALA A 107 -35.18 -15.45 17.97
C ALA A 107 -35.37 -13.93 18.16
N VAL A 108 -34.28 -13.19 18.42
CA VAL A 108 -34.30 -11.72 18.52
C VAL A 108 -34.60 -11.08 17.15
N ALA A 109 -34.01 -11.59 16.08
CA ALA A 109 -34.30 -11.12 14.72
C ALA A 109 -35.76 -11.38 14.30
N GLU A 110 -36.33 -12.53 14.68
CA GLU A 110 -37.73 -12.85 14.41
C GLU A 110 -38.70 -12.01 15.25
N GLN A 111 -38.34 -11.65 16.50
CA GLN A 111 -39.09 -10.68 17.29
C GLN A 111 -39.05 -9.26 16.70
N LEU A 112 -37.91 -8.85 16.12
CA LEU A 112 -37.78 -7.57 15.43
C LEU A 112 -38.57 -7.51 14.11
N ALA A 113 -38.77 -8.65 13.44
CA ALA A 113 -39.50 -8.74 12.19
C ALA A 113 -41.05 -8.77 12.34
N ARG A 114 -41.59 -9.09 13.54
CA ARG A 114 -43.05 -9.25 13.77
C ARG A 114 -43.76 -8.03 14.40
N GLY A 115 -43.14 -6.85 14.48
CA GLY A 115 -43.76 -5.68 15.14
C GLY A 115 -44.05 -4.49 14.22
N PRO A 116 -45.28 -3.95 14.15
CA PRO A 116 -45.58 -2.73 13.41
C PRO A 116 -45.13 -1.45 14.17
N SER A 117 -44.61 -0.50 13.40
CA SER A 117 -44.48 0.96 13.66
C SER A 117 -44.07 1.43 15.08
N LEU A 118 -42.82 1.15 15.47
CA LEU A 118 -42.14 1.69 16.66
C LEU A 118 -41.86 3.20 16.65
N ARG A 119 -42.05 3.90 15.51
CA ARG A 119 -41.74 5.34 15.40
C ARG A 119 -42.76 6.29 16.05
N GLN A 120 -43.97 5.84 16.40
CA GLN A 120 -44.99 6.71 17.01
C GLN A 120 -45.12 6.58 18.55
N ARG A 121 -44.44 5.64 19.21
CA ARG A 121 -44.53 5.48 20.68
C ARG A 121 -43.31 5.94 21.49
N VAL A 122 -42.19 6.30 20.85
CA VAL A 122 -40.95 6.64 21.59
C VAL A 122 -40.79 8.13 21.91
N SER A 123 -41.52 9.04 21.24
CA SER A 123 -41.40 10.49 21.50
C SER A 123 -42.24 11.00 22.70
N ALA A 124 -43.19 10.22 23.22
CA ALA A 124 -44.05 10.64 24.34
C ALA A 124 -43.64 10.08 25.72
N GLN A 125 -42.69 9.14 25.79
CA GLN A 125 -42.31 8.46 27.04
C GLN A 125 -40.86 8.69 27.50
N THR A 126 -40.02 9.35 26.70
CA THR A 126 -38.60 9.61 27.04
C THR A 126 -38.36 10.93 27.74
N THR A 127 -39.24 11.93 27.62
CA THR A 127 -39.07 13.22 28.30
C THR A 127 -39.43 13.18 29.79
N SER A 128 -40.31 12.29 30.25
CA SER A 128 -40.70 12.22 31.67
C SER A 128 -39.78 11.36 32.55
N ARG A 129 -38.97 10.46 31.96
CA ARG A 129 -38.02 9.62 32.72
C ARG A 129 -36.70 10.31 33.03
N ILE A 130 -36.28 11.26 32.20
CA ILE A 130 -35.03 12.03 32.44
C ILE A 130 -35.20 12.97 33.64
N HIS A 131 -36.40 13.50 33.87
CA HIS A 131 -36.64 14.43 34.98
C HIS A 131 -36.70 13.75 36.38
N LYS A 132 -37.11 12.46 36.44
CA LYS A 132 -37.19 11.71 37.71
C LYS A 132 -35.85 11.09 38.13
N SER A 133 -34.97 10.76 37.19
CA SER A 133 -33.62 10.29 37.52
C SER A 133 -32.72 11.44 38.00
N TRP A 134 -32.95 12.67 37.53
CA TRP A 134 -32.17 13.84 37.93
C TRP A 134 -32.39 14.25 39.40
N SER A 135 -33.61 14.19 39.92
CA SER A 135 -33.87 14.54 41.33
C SER A 135 -33.28 13.53 42.33
N ALA A 136 -33.26 12.24 41.98
CA ALA A 136 -32.58 11.22 42.77
C ALA A 136 -31.05 11.36 42.72
N PHE A 137 -30.50 11.82 41.59
CA PHE A 137 -29.07 12.08 41.43
C PHE A 137 -28.62 13.32 42.22
N VAL A 138 -29.43 14.39 42.24
CA VAL A 138 -29.15 15.61 43.02
C VAL A 138 -29.23 15.35 44.53
N GLY A 139 -30.12 14.45 44.99
CA GLY A 139 -30.20 14.06 46.41
C GLY A 139 -29.02 13.21 46.93
N PHE A 140 -28.26 12.57 46.03
CA PHE A 140 -27.09 11.76 46.39
C PHE A 140 -25.81 12.58 46.58
N TRP A 141 -25.73 13.76 45.95
CA TRP A 141 -24.57 14.64 46.01
C TRP A 141 -24.71 15.61 47.18
N THR A 142 -24.14 15.25 48.34
CA THR A 142 -23.87 16.25 49.36
C THR A 142 -22.90 17.30 48.80
N PRO A 143 -23.01 18.58 49.19
CA PRO A 143 -22.19 19.66 48.63
C PRO A 143 -20.68 19.36 48.71
N PHE A 144 -20.24 18.63 49.75
CA PHE A 144 -18.86 18.16 49.90
C PHE A 144 -18.42 17.18 48.79
N ARG A 145 -19.24 16.18 48.46
CA ARG A 145 -18.92 15.21 47.39
C ARG A 145 -18.85 15.89 46.03
N ALA A 146 -19.66 16.93 45.83
CA ALA A 146 -19.61 17.75 44.63
C ALA A 146 -18.27 18.43 44.44
N THR A 147 -17.76 19.05 45.50
CA THR A 147 -16.45 19.70 45.50
C THR A 147 -15.33 18.70 45.24
N VAL A 148 -15.36 17.51 45.88
CA VAL A 148 -14.33 16.47 45.69
C VAL A 148 -14.32 15.95 44.25
N ALA A 149 -15.48 15.67 43.67
CA ALA A 149 -15.55 15.18 42.30
C ALA A 149 -15.10 16.23 41.28
N LEU A 150 -15.47 17.50 41.49
CA LEU A 150 -14.97 18.60 40.65
C LEU A 150 -13.45 18.74 40.74
N PHE A 151 -12.89 18.67 41.95
CA PHE A 151 -11.44 18.70 42.15
C PHE A 151 -10.75 17.53 41.43
N LEU A 152 -11.24 16.30 41.59
CA LEU A 152 -10.71 15.12 40.89
C LEU A 152 -10.81 15.26 39.37
N LEU A 153 -11.90 15.84 38.86
CA LEU A 153 -12.08 16.09 37.43
C LEU A 153 -11.05 17.11 36.92
N ILE A 154 -10.83 18.21 37.64
CA ILE A 154 -9.82 19.21 37.28
C ILE A 154 -8.42 18.57 37.29
N VAL A 155 -8.06 17.85 38.36
CA VAL A 155 -6.76 17.17 38.47
C VAL A 155 -6.56 16.17 37.32
N SER A 156 -7.57 15.37 37.00
CA SER A 156 -7.52 14.40 35.90
C SER A 156 -7.35 15.11 34.55
N LEU A 157 -8.08 16.21 34.32
CA LEU A 157 -7.98 17.00 33.10
C LEU A 157 -6.59 17.63 32.95
N THR A 158 -6.03 18.19 34.03
CA THR A 158 -4.67 18.74 34.05
C THR A 158 -3.61 17.66 33.82
N ALA A 159 -3.76 16.47 34.40
CA ALA A 159 -2.85 15.34 34.17
C ALA A 159 -2.87 14.87 32.71
N VAL A 160 -4.07 14.68 32.13
CA VAL A 160 -4.23 14.32 30.71
C VAL A 160 -3.64 15.40 29.80
N TRP A 161 -3.86 16.68 30.12
CA TRP A 161 -3.29 17.78 29.36
C TRP A 161 -1.76 17.81 29.45
N GLY A 162 -1.17 17.61 30.63
CA GLY A 162 0.28 17.53 30.81
C GLY A 162 0.91 16.36 30.05
N ILE A 163 0.27 15.19 30.05
CA ILE A 163 0.69 14.04 29.23
C ILE A 163 0.64 14.40 27.75
N ARG A 164 -0.45 15.02 27.29
CA ARG A 164 -0.61 15.44 25.90
C ARG A 164 0.48 16.44 25.48
N GLN A 165 0.79 17.45 26.29
CA GLN A 165 1.84 18.42 26.00
C GLN A 165 3.22 17.75 25.90
N ASN A 166 3.53 16.83 26.83
CA ASN A 166 4.78 16.07 26.78
C ASN A 166 4.88 15.19 25.53
N LEU A 167 3.78 14.58 25.08
CA LEU A 167 3.75 13.80 23.85
C LEU A 167 3.96 14.68 22.60
N LEU A 168 3.32 15.85 22.54
CA LEU A 168 3.51 16.81 21.44
C LEU A 168 4.94 17.34 21.41
N ALA A 169 5.52 17.72 22.56
CA ALA A 169 6.90 18.18 22.65
C ALA A 169 7.91 17.11 22.19
N ARG A 170 7.69 15.85 22.56
CA ARG A 170 8.50 14.71 22.08
C ARG A 170 8.36 14.51 20.58
N ALA A 171 7.15 14.62 20.04
CA ALA A 171 6.91 14.48 18.60
C ALA A 171 7.64 15.59 17.81
N VAL A 172 7.56 16.84 18.24
CA VAL A 172 8.31 17.95 17.62
C VAL A 172 9.82 17.70 17.65
N ARG A 173 10.34 17.26 18.80
CA ARG A 173 11.76 16.92 18.94
C ARG A 173 12.15 15.77 17.99
N THR A 174 11.33 14.73 17.90
CA THR A 174 11.59 13.57 17.03
C THR A 174 11.69 13.98 15.58
N VAL A 175 10.77 14.82 15.08
CA VAL A 175 10.84 15.33 13.70
C VAL A 175 12.15 16.08 13.49
N LYS A 176 12.47 17.05 14.36
CA LYS A 176 13.70 17.85 14.23
C LYS A 176 14.99 17.03 14.28
N GLU A 177 15.09 16.08 15.21
CA GLU A 177 16.32 15.30 15.43
C GLU A 177 16.53 14.18 14.39
N GLN A 178 15.47 13.74 13.70
CA GLN A 178 15.53 12.60 12.79
C GLN A 178 15.43 13.00 11.31
N THR A 179 14.97 14.22 10.98
CA THR A 179 14.88 14.66 9.58
C THR A 179 16.24 14.67 8.88
N ASP A 180 17.26 15.31 9.44
CA ASP A 180 18.58 15.40 8.77
C ASP A 180 19.21 14.01 8.55
N PRO A 181 19.24 13.09 9.54
CA PRO A 181 19.69 11.71 9.30
C PRO A 181 18.85 10.93 8.28
N ALA A 182 17.54 11.18 8.22
CA ALA A 182 16.66 10.53 7.24
C ALA A 182 16.96 11.01 5.81
N MET A 183 17.16 12.32 5.63
CA MET A 183 17.52 12.90 4.33
C MET A 183 18.92 12.50 3.89
N ALA A 184 19.90 12.48 4.81
CA ALA A 184 21.23 11.96 4.50
C ALA A 184 21.18 10.49 4.01
N ALA A 185 20.33 9.66 4.62
CA ALA A 185 20.15 8.29 4.15
C ALA A 185 19.48 8.18 2.76
N VAL A 186 18.67 9.17 2.35
CA VAL A 186 18.13 9.28 0.98
C VAL A 186 19.24 9.67 0.01
N GLU A 187 20.05 10.67 0.35
CA GLU A 187 21.20 11.12 -0.45
C GLU A 187 22.22 9.98 -0.66
N ASP A 188 22.43 9.15 0.36
CA ASP A 188 23.31 7.97 0.31
C ASP A 188 22.68 6.76 -0.43
N ASN A 189 21.47 6.89 -1.00
CA ASN A 189 20.70 5.80 -1.60
C ASN A 189 20.46 4.59 -0.64
N ASN A 190 20.51 4.82 0.67
CA ASN A 190 20.32 3.78 1.68
C ASN A 190 18.85 3.69 2.10
N TRP A 191 18.01 3.15 1.20
CA TRP A 191 16.55 3.09 1.37
C TRP A 191 16.08 2.33 2.60
N ILE A 192 16.86 1.32 3.04
CA ILE A 192 16.55 0.56 4.26
C ILE A 192 16.69 1.47 5.49
N GLU A 193 17.76 2.26 5.54
CA GLU A 193 18.01 3.22 6.61
C GLU A 193 17.04 4.39 6.54
N ALA A 194 16.84 4.98 5.37
CA ALA A 194 15.89 6.06 5.15
C ALA A 194 14.49 5.67 5.67
N ARG A 195 13.97 4.51 5.27
CA ARG A 195 12.69 3.99 5.78
C ARG A 195 12.68 3.86 7.32
N ARG A 196 13.78 3.38 7.90
CA ARG A 196 13.90 3.22 9.36
C ARG A 196 13.82 4.57 10.07
N GLN A 197 14.51 5.58 9.55
CA GLN A 197 14.55 6.94 10.10
C GLN A 197 13.24 7.72 9.88
N PHE A 198 12.59 7.56 8.72
CA PHE A 198 11.31 8.23 8.44
C PHE A 198 10.12 7.65 9.24
N SER A 199 10.16 6.37 9.63
CA SER A 199 9.04 5.75 10.36
C SER A 199 8.66 6.47 11.67
N PRO A 200 9.59 6.82 12.58
CA PRO A 200 9.25 7.62 13.76
C PRO A 200 8.84 9.06 13.41
N ILE A 201 9.36 9.66 12.34
CA ILE A 201 9.00 11.00 11.87
C ILE A 201 7.53 11.05 11.47
N VAL A 202 7.08 10.17 10.58
CA VAL A 202 5.68 10.14 10.13
C VAL A 202 4.72 9.91 11.30
N ARG A 203 5.03 8.99 12.21
CA ARG A 203 4.23 8.79 13.42
C ARG A 203 4.18 10.03 14.32
N ALA A 204 5.27 10.80 14.38
CA ALA A 204 5.30 12.05 15.11
C ALA A 204 4.45 13.12 14.40
N LEU A 205 4.54 13.25 13.08
CA LEU A 205 3.72 14.15 12.27
C LEU A 205 2.22 13.85 12.40
N ASP A 206 1.83 12.57 12.39
CA ASP A 206 0.44 12.15 12.55
C ASP A 206 -0.11 12.48 13.95
N ARG A 207 0.72 12.37 15.00
CA ARG A 207 0.34 12.81 16.36
C ARG A 207 0.21 14.31 16.49
N LEU A 208 1.00 15.05 15.72
CA LEU A 208 0.93 16.51 15.66
C LEU A 208 -0.23 17.00 14.79
N ASP A 209 -0.86 16.10 14.02
CA ASP A 209 -1.87 16.41 12.99
C ASP A 209 -1.39 17.51 12.02
N ARG A 210 -0.10 17.45 11.66
CA ARG A 210 0.55 18.41 10.77
C ARG A 210 0.31 18.02 9.31
N GLN A 211 -0.22 18.95 8.52
CA GLN A 211 -0.64 18.76 7.13
C GLN A 211 0.04 19.71 6.14
N GLU A 212 0.94 20.57 6.63
CA GLU A 212 1.71 21.50 5.78
C GLU A 212 2.66 20.77 4.82
N THR A 213 3.10 21.49 3.79
CA THR A 213 3.92 20.98 2.68
C THR A 213 5.13 20.15 3.12
N GLU A 214 5.92 20.64 4.08
CA GLU A 214 7.09 19.93 4.61
C GLU A 214 6.70 18.57 5.22
N ALA A 215 5.59 18.52 5.96
CA ALA A 215 5.11 17.28 6.55
C ALA A 215 4.55 16.31 5.51
N GLN A 216 3.96 16.79 4.41
CA GLN A 216 3.57 15.92 3.29
C GLN A 216 4.79 15.38 2.56
N ASN A 217 5.79 16.22 2.33
CA ASN A 217 7.05 15.83 1.71
C ASN A 217 7.72 14.67 2.47
N LEU A 218 7.90 14.81 3.80
CA LEU A 218 8.46 13.75 4.64
C LEU A 218 7.61 12.46 4.65
N ARG A 219 6.28 12.57 4.53
CA ARG A 219 5.40 11.40 4.38
C ARG A 219 5.61 10.70 3.05
N LEU A 220 5.76 11.44 1.95
CA LEU A 220 6.04 10.86 0.64
C LEU A 220 7.37 10.15 0.60
N TYR A 221 8.45 10.75 1.11
CA TYR A 221 9.74 10.07 1.23
C TYR A 221 9.64 8.77 2.04
N TYR A 222 8.87 8.75 3.13
CA TYR A 222 8.60 7.52 3.87
C TYR A 222 7.92 6.46 3.01
N TRP A 223 6.89 6.83 2.27
CA TRP A 223 6.14 5.91 1.41
C TRP A 223 6.98 5.37 0.26
N GLU A 224 7.76 6.23 -0.39
CA GLU A 224 8.69 5.87 -1.47
C GLU A 224 9.83 4.97 -0.96
N ALA A 225 10.48 5.31 0.16
CA ALA A 225 11.48 4.44 0.78
C ALA A 225 10.87 3.09 1.22
N ARG A 226 9.62 3.09 1.69
CA ARG A 226 8.89 1.86 2.02
C ARG A 226 8.62 1.01 0.77
N ALA A 227 8.25 1.62 -0.35
CA ALA A 227 8.05 0.94 -1.62
C ALA A 227 9.37 0.34 -2.13
N LEU A 228 10.43 1.15 -2.22
CA LEU A 228 11.78 0.73 -2.69
C LEU A 228 12.31 -0.50 -1.94
N THR A 229 12.13 -0.53 -0.62
CA THR A 229 12.61 -1.63 0.22
C THR A 229 11.73 -2.88 0.23
N ARG A 230 10.58 -2.85 -0.47
CA ARG A 230 9.59 -3.93 -0.49
C ARG A 230 9.04 -4.19 -1.90
N LEU A 231 9.75 -3.76 -2.93
CA LEU A 231 9.38 -4.03 -4.32
C LEU A 231 9.22 -5.53 -4.52
N SER A 232 8.18 -5.88 -5.28
CA SER A 232 8.01 -7.24 -5.79
C SER A 232 9.26 -7.64 -6.59
N ARG A 233 9.72 -8.86 -6.38
CA ARG A 233 10.81 -9.45 -7.17
C ARG A 233 10.37 -9.84 -8.57
N GLU A 234 9.06 -10.02 -8.76
CA GLU A 234 8.44 -10.41 -10.01
C GLU A 234 7.67 -9.25 -10.61
N SER A 235 7.63 -9.22 -11.94
CA SER A 235 6.77 -8.26 -12.62
C SER A 235 5.30 -8.60 -12.40
N LEU A 236 4.44 -7.62 -12.66
CA LEU A 236 2.99 -7.85 -12.64
C LEU A 236 2.58 -8.94 -13.64
N PHE A 237 3.24 -9.01 -14.80
CA PHE A 237 2.99 -10.02 -15.83
C PHE A 237 3.33 -11.41 -15.32
N ASP A 238 4.51 -11.59 -14.71
CA ASP A 238 4.94 -12.87 -14.14
C ASP A 238 4.00 -13.33 -13.01
N LEU A 239 3.54 -12.40 -12.17
CA LEU A 239 2.58 -12.67 -11.12
C LEU A 239 1.28 -13.21 -11.72
N ILE A 240 0.72 -12.55 -12.74
CA ILE A 240 -0.53 -12.97 -13.38
C ILE A 240 -0.35 -14.26 -14.18
N GLU A 241 0.78 -14.46 -14.85
CA GLU A 241 1.08 -15.73 -15.52
C GLU A 241 1.19 -16.89 -14.52
N THR A 242 1.80 -16.65 -13.36
CA THR A 242 1.89 -17.64 -12.28
C THR A 242 0.50 -17.94 -11.73
N ALA A 243 -0.33 -16.90 -11.55
CA ALA A 243 -1.73 -17.04 -11.16
C ALA A 243 -2.50 -17.92 -12.14
N HIS A 244 -2.37 -17.60 -13.43
CA HIS A 244 -3.04 -18.32 -14.50
C HIS A 244 -2.63 -19.79 -14.57
N LYS A 245 -1.33 -20.09 -14.55
CA LYS A 245 -0.82 -21.47 -14.53
C LYS A 245 -1.30 -22.25 -13.30
N THR A 246 -1.30 -21.61 -12.12
CA THR A 246 -1.74 -22.26 -10.88
C THR A 246 -3.23 -22.61 -10.92
N LEU A 247 -4.07 -21.74 -11.48
CA LEU A 247 -5.50 -22.02 -11.65
C LEU A 247 -5.80 -23.05 -12.74
N ASP A 248 -4.99 -23.11 -13.80
CA ASP A 248 -5.13 -24.14 -14.83
C ASP A 248 -4.71 -25.53 -14.32
N ASP A 249 -3.70 -25.58 -13.45
CA ASP A 249 -3.13 -26.82 -12.90
C ASP A 249 -3.86 -27.33 -11.63
N GLY A 250 -4.67 -26.50 -10.96
CA GLY A 250 -5.12 -26.79 -9.58
C GLY A 250 -6.36 -26.04 -9.08
N ASP A 251 -6.53 -26.04 -7.74
CA ASP A 251 -7.66 -25.41 -7.04
C ASP A 251 -7.40 -23.90 -6.84
N ALA A 252 -8.45 -23.09 -6.84
CA ALA A 252 -8.36 -21.65 -6.57
C ALA A 252 -7.76 -21.35 -5.19
N ASP A 253 -7.95 -22.27 -4.24
CA ASP A 253 -7.35 -22.20 -2.90
C ASP A 253 -5.81 -22.24 -2.95
N ASP A 254 -5.21 -23.00 -3.88
CA ASP A 254 -3.74 -23.10 -4.02
C ASP A 254 -3.14 -21.77 -4.49
N TRP A 255 -3.83 -21.08 -5.40
CA TRP A 255 -3.42 -19.74 -5.84
C TRP A 255 -3.53 -18.73 -4.71
N GLU A 256 -4.64 -18.70 -3.97
CA GLU A 256 -4.83 -17.75 -2.87
C GLU A 256 -3.76 -17.92 -1.77
N ASP A 257 -3.41 -19.16 -1.42
CA ASP A 257 -2.34 -19.43 -0.46
C ASP A 257 -0.94 -19.04 -0.99
N THR A 258 -0.69 -19.30 -2.27
CA THR A 258 0.54 -18.84 -2.96
C THR A 258 0.62 -17.32 -2.96
N PHE A 259 -0.48 -16.64 -3.26
CA PHE A 259 -0.55 -15.19 -3.28
C PHE A 259 -0.30 -14.60 -1.89
N ARG A 260 -0.96 -15.13 -0.86
CA ARG A 260 -0.80 -14.69 0.54
C ARG A 260 0.63 -14.83 1.05
N SER A 261 1.31 -15.91 0.68
CA SER A 261 2.65 -16.21 1.17
C SER A 261 3.76 -15.45 0.40
N ARG A 262 3.59 -15.26 -0.91
CA ARG A 262 4.65 -14.72 -1.79
C ARG A 262 4.47 -13.25 -2.18
N TYR A 263 3.25 -12.85 -2.55
CA TYR A 263 2.99 -11.55 -3.19
C TYR A 263 2.26 -10.57 -2.26
N ARG A 264 1.49 -11.08 -1.30
CA ARG A 264 0.82 -10.20 -0.35
C ARG A 264 1.86 -9.39 0.41
N ARG A 265 1.62 -8.09 0.50
CA ARG A 265 2.51 -7.11 1.13
C ARG A 265 3.76 -6.70 0.33
N THR A 266 3.94 -7.22 -0.89
CA THR A 266 4.94 -6.68 -1.82
C THR A 266 4.39 -5.45 -2.52
N TRP A 267 5.29 -4.58 -2.96
CA TRP A 267 4.96 -3.33 -3.61
C TRP A 267 5.15 -3.44 -5.12
N LEU A 268 4.25 -2.80 -5.87
CA LEU A 268 4.49 -2.51 -7.28
C LEU A 268 4.53 -1.00 -7.48
N VAL A 269 5.38 -0.57 -8.39
CA VAL A 269 5.38 0.77 -8.97
C VAL A 269 4.90 0.62 -10.40
N ILE A 270 3.96 1.46 -10.80
CA ILE A 270 3.28 1.37 -12.09
C ILE A 270 3.19 2.78 -12.67
N GLU A 271 3.58 2.90 -13.93
CA GLU A 271 3.26 4.04 -14.77
C GLU A 271 2.10 3.67 -15.69
N GLY A 272 1.06 4.50 -15.71
CA GLY A 272 0.02 4.38 -16.73
C GLY A 272 -1.22 5.21 -16.49
N ALA A 273 -2.17 5.06 -17.41
CA ALA A 273 -3.41 5.82 -17.43
C ALA A 273 -4.43 5.21 -16.46
N LEU A 274 -4.80 5.96 -15.42
CA LEU A 274 -5.92 5.60 -14.56
C LEU A 274 -7.19 6.28 -15.05
N THR A 275 -8.28 5.53 -15.12
CA THR A 275 -9.61 6.03 -15.44
C THR A 275 -10.51 5.94 -14.21
N ALA A 276 -11.23 7.01 -13.88
CA ALA A 276 -12.24 6.98 -12.83
C ALA A 276 -13.55 6.36 -13.35
N ALA A 277 -13.90 5.20 -12.79
CA ALA A 277 -15.13 4.48 -13.08
C ALA A 277 -16.07 4.46 -11.86
N ASP A 278 -17.37 4.48 -12.11
CA ASP A 278 -18.37 4.28 -11.07
C ASP A 278 -18.84 2.83 -11.10
N ARG A 279 -18.60 2.07 -10.04
CA ARG A 279 -19.08 0.69 -9.91
C ARG A 279 -20.24 0.64 -8.93
N LYS A 280 -21.34 -0.01 -9.32
CA LYS A 280 -22.46 -0.30 -8.41
C LYS A 280 -22.16 -1.59 -7.66
N ILE A 281 -22.06 -1.50 -6.34
CA ILE A 281 -21.90 -2.64 -5.42
C ILE A 281 -23.02 -2.51 -4.38
N GLU A 282 -23.92 -3.50 -4.31
CA GLU A 282 -25.01 -3.57 -3.31
C GLU A 282 -25.77 -2.23 -3.14
N ASP A 283 -26.32 -1.70 -4.24
CA ASP A 283 -27.04 -0.42 -4.33
C ASP A 283 -26.24 0.85 -4.00
N ARG A 284 -24.93 0.74 -3.76
CA ARG A 284 -24.04 1.89 -3.60
C ARG A 284 -23.16 2.06 -4.81
N THR A 285 -23.11 3.29 -5.33
CA THR A 285 -22.12 3.67 -6.34
C THR A 285 -20.81 4.00 -5.64
N ILE A 286 -19.78 3.18 -5.85
CA ILE A 286 -18.43 3.39 -5.36
C ILE A 286 -17.57 3.80 -6.54
N ARG A 287 -16.88 4.93 -6.42
CA ARG A 287 -15.88 5.34 -7.41
C ARG A 287 -14.63 4.49 -7.27
N THR A 288 -14.26 3.83 -8.37
CA THR A 288 -13.07 3.00 -8.51
C THR A 288 -12.13 3.64 -9.52
N TYR A 289 -10.83 3.52 -9.29
CA TYR A 289 -9.81 3.96 -10.24
C TYR A 289 -9.18 2.72 -10.83
N GLU A 290 -9.32 2.57 -12.14
CA GLU A 290 -8.95 1.35 -12.84
C GLU A 290 -8.00 1.68 -13.99
N MET A 291 -7.01 0.82 -14.19
CA MET A 291 -6.15 0.83 -15.37
C MET A 291 -6.31 -0.50 -16.10
N VAL A 292 -6.62 -0.43 -17.39
CA VAL A 292 -6.71 -1.62 -18.25
C VAL A 292 -5.36 -1.82 -18.93
N ILE A 293 -4.75 -2.98 -18.73
CA ILE A 293 -3.49 -3.33 -19.37
C ILE A 293 -3.80 -3.97 -20.72
N PRO A 294 -3.20 -3.50 -21.83
CA PRO A 294 -3.41 -4.05 -23.17
C PRO A 294 -2.63 -5.36 -23.37
N TRP A 295 -2.77 -6.30 -22.44
CA TRP A 295 -2.12 -7.61 -22.45
C TRP A 295 -3.03 -8.65 -21.80
N SER A 296 -2.92 -9.91 -22.26
CA SER A 296 -3.66 -11.04 -21.71
C SER A 296 -2.71 -12.21 -21.42
N PRO A 297 -2.85 -12.91 -20.28
CA PRO A 297 -2.01 -14.06 -19.96
C PRO A 297 -2.27 -15.20 -20.93
N ALA A 298 -1.19 -15.87 -21.37
CA ALA A 298 -1.21 -17.02 -22.27
C ALA A 298 -2.05 -16.84 -23.56
N ASN A 299 -2.23 -15.61 -24.04
CA ASN A 299 -3.13 -15.28 -25.16
C ASN A 299 -4.59 -15.75 -24.97
N SER A 300 -5.03 -15.87 -23.71
CA SER A 300 -6.39 -16.29 -23.36
C SER A 300 -7.48 -15.29 -23.78
N GLY A 301 -7.11 -14.05 -24.13
CA GLY A 301 -8.05 -12.95 -24.37
C GLY A 301 -8.66 -12.36 -23.09
N GLN A 302 -8.28 -12.87 -21.91
CA GLN A 302 -8.70 -12.33 -20.62
C GLN A 302 -8.07 -10.95 -20.41
N LYS A 303 -8.90 -9.96 -20.07
CA LYS A 303 -8.43 -8.59 -19.79
C LYS A 303 -7.77 -8.53 -18.43
N VAL A 304 -6.72 -7.73 -18.30
CA VAL A 304 -6.10 -7.44 -17.00
C VAL A 304 -6.47 -6.02 -16.58
N THR A 305 -7.11 -5.91 -15.42
CA THR A 305 -7.49 -4.64 -14.81
C THR A 305 -6.79 -4.46 -13.47
N LEU A 306 -6.09 -3.35 -13.31
CA LEU A 306 -5.53 -2.91 -12.03
C LEU A 306 -6.50 -1.96 -11.33
N SER A 307 -6.76 -2.19 -10.06
CA SER A 307 -7.58 -1.34 -9.21
C SER A 307 -6.72 -0.61 -8.19
N ALA A 308 -6.71 0.72 -8.26
CA ALA A 308 -5.93 1.61 -7.41
C ALA A 308 -6.87 2.44 -6.51
N PRO A 309 -7.41 1.90 -5.40
CA PRO A 309 -8.40 2.58 -4.57
C PRO A 309 -7.80 3.69 -3.69
N PHE A 310 -6.96 4.56 -4.24
CA PHE A 310 -6.17 5.51 -3.43
C PHE A 310 -6.99 6.73 -3.05
N PRO A 311 -7.00 7.16 -1.77
CA PRO A 311 -7.78 8.31 -1.33
C PRO A 311 -7.43 9.60 -2.07
N ILE A 312 -6.17 9.78 -2.47
CA ILE A 312 -5.73 10.99 -3.18
C ILE A 312 -6.40 11.14 -4.56
N LEU A 313 -6.64 10.04 -5.26
CA LEU A 313 -7.28 10.06 -6.59
C LEU A 313 -8.71 10.60 -6.52
N LYS A 314 -9.41 10.44 -5.38
CA LYS A 314 -10.76 11.02 -5.13
C LYS A 314 -10.80 12.54 -5.23
N LYS A 315 -9.66 13.21 -5.04
CA LYS A 315 -9.56 14.67 -5.10
C LYS A 315 -9.16 15.19 -6.48
N ILE A 316 -8.63 14.32 -7.34
CA ILE A 316 -7.92 14.73 -8.56
C ILE A 316 -8.64 14.25 -9.81
N LEU A 317 -9.16 13.02 -9.79
CA LEU A 317 -9.76 12.41 -10.98
C LEU A 317 -11.29 12.44 -10.88
N GLU A 318 -11.94 13.20 -11.76
CA GLU A 318 -13.38 13.19 -11.89
C GLU A 318 -13.85 12.02 -12.75
N LYS A 319 -15.16 11.74 -12.71
CA LYS A 319 -15.72 10.58 -13.39
C LYS A 319 -15.53 10.67 -14.91
N GLY A 320 -14.97 9.63 -15.51
CA GLY A 320 -14.71 9.57 -16.95
C GLY A 320 -13.37 10.19 -17.35
N ASP A 321 -12.70 10.90 -16.43
CA ASP A 321 -11.36 11.40 -16.68
C ASP A 321 -10.38 10.24 -16.72
N THR A 322 -9.41 10.37 -17.63
CA THR A 322 -8.29 9.46 -17.77
C THR A 322 -7.00 10.27 -17.75
N GLN A 323 -6.09 9.94 -16.85
CA GLN A 323 -4.83 10.67 -16.69
C GLN A 323 -3.68 9.71 -16.37
N ASN A 324 -2.48 10.02 -16.90
CA ASN A 324 -1.26 9.29 -16.63
C ASN A 324 -0.69 9.66 -15.26
N PHE A 325 -0.37 8.62 -14.48
CA PHE A 325 0.26 8.73 -13.17
C PHE A 325 1.38 7.71 -13.05
N ILE A 326 2.39 8.05 -12.26
CA ILE A 326 3.32 7.07 -11.68
C ILE A 326 2.86 6.83 -10.25
N PHE A 327 2.42 5.62 -9.93
CA PHE A 327 1.86 5.32 -8.62
C PHE A 327 2.44 4.03 -8.06
N ALA A 328 2.39 3.89 -6.74
CA ALA A 328 2.84 2.70 -6.06
C ALA A 328 1.84 2.26 -5.00
N GLY A 329 1.79 0.97 -4.76
CA GLY A 329 0.91 0.40 -3.75
C GLY A 329 1.32 -1.01 -3.35
N GLU A 330 0.93 -1.37 -2.13
CA GLU A 330 1.06 -2.72 -1.62
C GLU A 330 -0.02 -3.60 -2.25
N LEU A 331 0.36 -4.76 -2.80
CA LEU A 331 -0.59 -5.72 -3.38
C LEU A 331 -1.56 -6.25 -2.31
N ALA A 332 -2.86 -6.15 -2.60
CA ALA A 332 -3.93 -6.63 -1.74
C ALA A 332 -4.53 -7.95 -2.23
N SER A 333 -4.83 -8.05 -3.53
CA SER A 333 -5.32 -9.28 -4.16
C SER A 333 -5.01 -9.35 -5.65
N CYS A 334 -5.06 -10.56 -6.21
CA CYS A 334 -5.00 -10.85 -7.64
C CYS A 334 -5.97 -12.00 -7.92
N GLU A 335 -7.13 -11.67 -8.47
CA GLU A 335 -8.26 -12.58 -8.58
C GLU A 335 -8.72 -12.65 -10.04
N LEU A 336 -9.09 -13.84 -10.50
CA LEU A 336 -9.83 -13.99 -11.75
C LEU A 336 -11.30 -13.65 -11.47
N ALA A 337 -11.92 -12.83 -12.32
CA ALA A 337 -13.33 -12.52 -12.20
C ALA A 337 -14.18 -13.81 -12.22
N GLU A 338 -15.29 -13.85 -11.48
CA GLU A 338 -16.14 -15.04 -11.37
C GLU A 338 -16.68 -15.54 -12.72
N ASP A 339 -16.84 -14.62 -13.69
CA ASP A 339 -17.27 -14.93 -15.05
C ASP A 339 -16.10 -15.36 -15.98
N GLY A 340 -14.87 -15.43 -15.45
CA GLY A 340 -13.65 -15.76 -16.18
C GLY A 340 -13.23 -14.70 -17.20
N SER A 341 -13.87 -13.52 -17.19
CA SER A 341 -13.67 -12.49 -18.24
C SER A 341 -12.32 -11.77 -18.17
N GLY A 342 -11.68 -11.78 -17.00
CA GLY A 342 -10.45 -11.03 -16.80
C GLY A 342 -9.88 -11.16 -15.40
N TRP A 343 -8.60 -10.79 -15.29
CA TRP A 343 -7.88 -10.69 -14.03
C TRP A 343 -8.03 -9.31 -13.43
N LYS A 344 -8.27 -9.28 -12.13
CA LYS A 344 -8.30 -8.04 -11.34
C LYS A 344 -7.19 -8.08 -10.30
N VAL A 345 -6.25 -7.15 -10.41
CA VAL A 345 -5.21 -6.94 -9.41
C VAL A 345 -5.55 -5.69 -8.61
N SER A 346 -5.64 -5.80 -7.30
CA SER A 346 -6.05 -4.70 -6.43
C SER A 346 -4.93 -4.31 -5.47
N PHE A 347 -4.75 -3.00 -5.30
CA PHE A 347 -3.84 -2.45 -4.29
C PHE A 347 -4.56 -2.18 -2.97
N ASN A 348 -3.79 -2.16 -1.88
CA ASN A 348 -4.27 -1.77 -0.56
C ASN A 348 -4.51 -0.25 -0.51
N GLU A 349 -5.76 0.16 -0.22
CA GLU A 349 -6.23 1.56 -0.14
C GLU A 349 -5.37 2.43 0.80
N GLU A 350 -4.90 1.89 1.92
CA GLU A 350 -4.14 2.66 2.92
C GLU A 350 -2.66 2.85 2.54
N SER A 351 -2.15 2.03 1.62
CA SER A 351 -0.73 2.04 1.23
C SER A 351 -0.46 2.84 -0.03
N GLY A 352 -1.49 3.08 -0.83
CA GLY A 352 -1.32 3.60 -2.17
C GLY A 352 -1.04 5.09 -2.22
N PHE A 353 -0.08 5.47 -3.05
CA PHE A 353 0.31 6.86 -3.25
C PHE A 353 0.77 7.12 -4.68
N LEU A 354 0.74 8.40 -5.05
CA LEU A 354 1.32 8.94 -6.28
C LEU A 354 2.81 9.21 -6.08
N TRP A 355 3.68 8.57 -6.86
CA TRP A 355 5.12 8.82 -6.85
C TRP A 355 5.40 10.27 -7.25
N SER A 356 6.30 10.94 -6.54
CA SER A 356 6.49 12.39 -6.73
C SER A 356 7.95 12.83 -6.73
N HIS A 357 8.87 12.14 -6.04
CA HIS A 357 10.28 12.56 -6.06
C HIS A 357 11.05 11.88 -7.19
N PHE A 358 11.83 12.69 -7.91
CA PHE A 358 12.64 12.22 -9.03
C PHE A 358 13.82 11.37 -8.54
N GLU A 359 14.45 11.74 -7.42
CA GLU A 359 15.61 11.04 -6.86
C GLU A 359 15.26 9.61 -6.44
N THR A 360 14.09 9.43 -5.83
CA THR A 360 13.61 8.10 -5.45
C THR A 360 13.13 7.30 -6.67
N TRP A 361 12.60 7.98 -7.70
CA TRP A 361 12.24 7.34 -8.97
C TRP A 361 13.48 6.78 -9.65
N GLU A 362 14.58 7.55 -9.71
CA GLU A 362 15.82 7.17 -10.40
C GLU A 362 16.40 5.88 -9.79
N SER A 363 16.24 5.76 -8.48
CA SER A 363 16.67 4.61 -7.69
C SER A 363 15.90 3.31 -7.98
N LEU A 364 14.78 3.39 -8.71
CA LEU A 364 14.09 2.20 -9.22
C LEU A 364 14.89 1.52 -10.35
N GLY A 365 15.87 2.21 -10.94
CA GLY A 365 16.71 1.68 -12.01
C GLY A 365 15.97 1.54 -13.34
N PHE A 366 14.92 2.33 -13.57
CA PHE A 366 14.15 2.32 -14.82
C PHE A 366 14.76 3.19 -15.92
N ALA A 367 15.64 4.14 -15.57
CA ALA A 367 16.39 4.89 -16.57
C ALA A 367 17.44 3.97 -17.21
N GLU A 368 17.19 3.55 -18.46
CA GLU A 368 18.17 2.77 -19.25
C GLU A 368 19.44 3.59 -19.53
N ASP A 369 19.30 4.91 -19.64
CA ASP A 369 20.40 5.87 -19.76
C ASP A 369 20.14 7.08 -18.82
N PRO A 370 20.95 7.28 -17.78
CA PRO A 370 20.82 8.43 -16.88
C PRO A 370 21.05 9.78 -17.57
N GLU A 371 21.67 9.81 -18.76
CA GLU A 371 21.84 11.04 -19.54
C GLU A 371 20.59 11.40 -20.36
N VAL A 372 19.70 10.44 -20.62
CA VAL A 372 18.45 10.61 -21.38
C VAL A 372 17.26 10.40 -20.44
N VAL A 373 17.18 11.23 -19.41
CA VAL A 373 15.97 11.29 -18.58
C VAL A 373 14.82 11.80 -19.44
N ASP A 374 13.74 11.02 -19.54
CA ASP A 374 12.53 11.42 -20.22
C ASP A 374 11.94 12.68 -19.53
N PRO A 375 11.91 13.85 -20.21
CA PRO A 375 11.38 15.08 -19.63
C PRO A 375 9.91 14.94 -19.23
N GLU A 376 9.16 14.04 -19.86
CA GLU A 376 7.76 13.78 -19.54
C GLU A 376 7.58 13.07 -18.19
N ILE A 377 8.56 12.27 -17.77
CA ILE A 377 8.58 11.65 -16.44
C ILE A 377 8.76 12.73 -15.38
N ARG A 378 9.73 13.64 -15.56
CA ARG A 378 9.93 14.77 -14.63
C ARG A 378 8.69 15.64 -14.55
N GLU A 379 8.08 16.01 -15.70
CA GLU A 379 6.84 16.79 -15.70
C GLU A 379 5.70 16.06 -14.95
N THR A 380 5.61 14.73 -15.13
CA THR A 380 4.61 13.92 -14.44
C THR A 380 4.84 13.88 -12.93
N LEU A 381 6.08 13.68 -12.49
CA LEU A 381 6.45 13.70 -11.07
C LEU A 381 6.24 15.08 -10.44
N ASP A 382 6.65 16.17 -11.10
CA ASP A 382 6.45 17.55 -10.65
C ASP A 382 4.95 17.86 -10.51
N ARG A 383 4.15 17.44 -11.50
CA ARG A 383 2.69 17.57 -11.45
C ARG A 383 2.13 16.80 -10.26
N GLN A 384 2.60 15.59 -9.99
CA GLN A 384 2.17 14.77 -8.86
C GLN A 384 2.59 15.38 -7.51
N ALA A 385 3.81 15.92 -7.40
CA ALA A 385 4.30 16.64 -6.22
C ALA A 385 3.41 17.84 -5.87
N ARG A 386 3.02 18.63 -6.88
CA ARG A 386 2.10 19.77 -6.70
C ARG A 386 0.72 19.36 -6.17
N LEU A 387 0.25 18.15 -6.46
CA LEU A 387 -1.03 17.63 -5.94
C LEU A 387 -0.97 17.38 -4.42
N TYR A 388 0.24 17.19 -3.86
CA TYR A 388 0.48 17.17 -2.42
C TYR A 388 0.82 18.54 -1.84
N GLY A 389 0.84 19.60 -2.66
CA GLY A 389 1.26 20.94 -2.26
C GLY A 389 2.77 21.08 -2.09
N ILE A 390 3.55 20.19 -2.70
CA ILE A 390 5.03 20.21 -2.70
C ILE A 390 5.49 21.00 -3.94
N GLU A 391 6.37 21.95 -3.72
CA GLU A 391 7.06 22.66 -4.80
C GLU A 391 8.25 21.78 -5.25
N PRO A 392 8.30 21.40 -6.55
CA PRO A 392 9.36 20.55 -7.09
C PRO A 392 10.70 21.27 -7.18
#